data_AF-A0A522MGE3-F1
#
_entry.id   AF-A0A522MGE3-F1
#
_cell.length_a   1.000
_cell.length_b   1.000
_cell.length_c   1.000
_cell.angle_alpha   90.00
_cell.angle_beta   90.00
_cell.angle_gamma   90.00
#
_symmetry.space_group_name_H-M   'P 1'
#
loop_
_entity.id
_entity.type
_entity.pdbx_description
1 polymer ?
#
loop_
_entity_poly.entity_id
_entity_poly.type
_entity_poly.pdbx_seq_one_letter_code
_entity_poly.pdbx_strand_id
1 'polypeptide(L)' 'MGGWEICPICYWEDDGFRRAEIDVRSGANHGLTLREARANFNSLGACCPLMFRKVLTPSARGAYIHGPRGCVK' A
#
# COMPACT_ATOMS: atom_id res chain seq x y z
N MET A 1 -17.09 -6.84 7.47
CA MET A 1 -17.04 -5.91 6.32
C MET A 1 -15.72 -5.17 6.37
N GLY A 2 -14.68 -5.73 5.74
CA GLY A 2 -13.33 -5.19 5.73
C GLY A 2 -12.98 -4.74 4.31
N GLY A 3 -12.99 -3.43 4.07
CA GLY A 3 -12.56 -2.84 2.80
C GLY A 3 -11.06 -2.58 2.75
N TRP A 4 -10.27 -3.35 3.53
CA TRP A 4 -8.87 -3.06 3.83
C TRP A 4 -7.89 -3.98 3.11
N GLU A 5 -8.38 -4.88 2.26
CA GLU A 5 -7.51 -5.74 1.45
C GLU A 5 -6.59 -4.87 0.59
N ILE A 6 -7.05 -3.77 0.00
CA ILE A 6 -6.20 -2.85 -0.77
C ILE A 6 -6.22 -1.46 -0.14
N CYS A 7 -5.05 -0.93 0.21
CA CYS A 7 -4.92 0.40 0.79
C CYS A 7 -5.23 1.49 -0.26
N PRO A 8 -6.23 2.37 -0.07
CA PRO A 8 -6.56 3.40 -1.08
C PRO A 8 -5.51 4.51 -1.19
N ILE A 9 -4.60 4.63 -0.22
CA ILE A 9 -3.55 5.65 -0.20
C ILE A 9 -2.36 5.25 -1.07
N CYS A 10 -1.91 4.00 -0.99
CA CYS A 10 -0.73 3.52 -1.70
C CYS A 10 -1.03 2.40 -2.70
N TYR A 11 -2.21 1.81 -2.66
CA TYR A 11 -2.65 0.68 -3.47
C TYR A 11 -1.88 -0.63 -3.24
N TRP A 12 -1.31 -0.81 -2.05
CA TRP A 12 -0.77 -2.10 -1.60
C TRP A 12 -1.89 -3.00 -1.08
N GLU A 13 -1.87 -4.27 -1.47
CA GLU A 13 -2.76 -5.31 -0.98
C GLU A 13 -2.19 -5.99 0.27
N ASP A 14 -2.95 -6.02 1.36
CA ASP A 14 -2.63 -6.81 2.57
C ASP A 14 -2.84 -8.30 2.26
N ASP A 15 -1.76 -8.97 1.90
CA ASP A 15 -1.70 -10.39 1.56
C ASP A 15 -1.38 -11.27 2.79
N GLY A 16 -1.45 -10.71 3.99
CA GLY A 16 -1.21 -11.42 5.25
C GLY A 16 0.26 -11.60 5.62
N PHE A 17 1.21 -11.04 4.84
CA PHE A 17 2.62 -11.04 5.25
C PHE A 17 2.83 -10.26 6.54
N ARG A 18 3.67 -10.82 7.42
CA ARG A 18 4.03 -10.17 8.67
C ARG A 18 5.04 -9.06 8.43
N ARG A 19 5.15 -8.16 9.40
CA ARG A 19 6.13 -7.05 9.37
C ARG A 19 7.59 -7.48 9.25
N ALA A 20 7.93 -8.74 9.53
CA ALA A 20 9.29 -9.27 9.37
C ALA A 20 9.56 -9.74 7.93
N GLU A 21 8.54 -9.98 7.13
CA GLU A 21 8.60 -10.57 5.78
C GLU A 21 8.77 -9.49 4.70
N ILE A 22 9.48 -8.40 5.02
CA ILE A 22 9.51 -7.19 4.18
C ILE A 22 10.19 -7.37 2.83
N ASP A 23 10.99 -8.43 2.68
CA ASP A 23 11.75 -8.79 1.48
C ASP A 23 11.18 -10.03 0.78
N VAL A 24 10.06 -10.57 1.26
CA VAL A 24 9.34 -11.64 0.59
C VAL A 24 8.57 -11.05 -0.60
N ARG A 25 8.64 -11.72 -1.75
CA ARG A 25 7.91 -11.30 -2.95
C ARG A 25 6.42 -11.62 -2.80
N SER A 26 5.60 -10.61 -3.00
CA SER A 26 4.15 -10.73 -2.95
C SER A 26 3.55 -11.12 -4.30
N GLY A 27 2.78 -12.20 -4.32
CA GLY A 27 1.98 -12.59 -5.49
C GLY A 27 0.86 -11.59 -5.79
N ALA A 28 0.20 -11.08 -4.75
CA ALA A 28 -0.88 -10.09 -4.87
C ALA A 28 -0.36 -8.75 -5.41
N ASN A 29 0.84 -8.34 -5.00
CA ASN A 29 1.41 -7.03 -5.34
C ASN A 29 2.41 -7.09 -6.50
N HIS A 30 2.11 -7.86 -7.54
CA HIS A 30 2.89 -7.92 -8.79
C HIS A 30 4.36 -8.35 -8.62
N GLY A 31 4.64 -9.21 -7.63
CA GLY A 31 5.98 -9.70 -7.34
C GLY A 31 6.87 -8.72 -6.56
N LEU A 32 6.32 -7.58 -6.12
CA LEU A 32 7.04 -6.61 -5.29
C LEU A 32 7.18 -7.11 -3.87
N THR A 33 8.26 -6.68 -3.23
CA THR A 33 8.46 -6.78 -1.79
C THR A 33 7.86 -5.57 -1.09
N LEU A 34 7.55 -5.70 0.21
CA LEU A 34 7.07 -4.56 1.00
C LEU A 34 8.13 -3.46 1.11
N ARG A 35 9.42 -3.80 1.08
CA ARG A 35 10.52 -2.83 1.03
C ARG A 35 10.47 -2.00 -0.25
N GLU A 36 10.34 -2.63 -1.41
CA GLU A 36 10.24 -1.94 -2.70
C GLU A 36 8.99 -1.06 -2.76
N ALA A 37 7.84 -1.55 -2.30
CA ALA A 37 6.61 -0.76 -2.27
C ALA A 37 6.69 0.47 -1.35
N ARG A 38 7.37 0.37 -0.20
CA ARG A 38 7.65 1.52 0.67
C ARG A 38 8.54 2.55 -0.01
N ALA A 39 9.61 2.10 -0.68
CA ALA A 39 10.49 2.99 -1.44
C ALA A 39 9.74 3.69 -2.57
N ASN A 40 8.92 2.95 -3.32
CA ASN A 40 8.05 3.50 -4.36
C ASN A 40 7.05 4.50 -3.79
N PHE A 41 6.42 4.21 -2.65
CA PHE A 41 5.46 5.12 -2.04
C PHE A 41 6.11 6.44 -1.64
N ASN A 42 7.33 6.40 -1.09
CA ASN A 42 8.06 7.62 -0.74
C ASN A 42 8.40 8.49 -1.97
N SER A 43 8.66 7.88 -3.13
CA SER A 43 9.03 8.60 -4.36
C SER A 43 7.84 8.98 -5.24
N LEU A 44 6.79 8.16 -5.28
CA LEU A 44 5.68 8.23 -6.23
C LEU A 44 4.33 8.50 -5.55
N GLY A 45 4.21 8.23 -4.25
CA GLY A 45 2.93 8.21 -3.55
C GLY A 45 2.05 7.01 -3.85
N ALA A 46 2.58 5.95 -4.48
CA ALA A 46 1.93 4.67 -4.76
C ALA A 46 2.92 3.50 -4.60
N CYS A 47 2.43 2.27 -4.40
CA CYS A 47 3.25 1.07 -4.22
C CYS A 47 4.05 0.70 -5.48
N CYS A 48 3.59 1.12 -6.66
CA CYS A 48 4.32 0.99 -7.92
C CYS A 48 3.81 2.02 -8.95
N PRO A 49 4.57 2.27 -10.03
CA PRO A 49 4.18 3.23 -11.06
C PRO A 49 2.82 2.93 -11.72
N LEU A 50 2.49 1.64 -11.91
CA LEU A 50 1.24 1.22 -12.55
C LEU A 50 0.00 1.60 -11.73
N MET A 51 0.15 1.70 -10.40
CA MET A 51 -0.96 2.02 -9.49
C MET A 51 -1.08 3.49 -9.15
N PHE A 52 -0.19 4.36 -9.67
CA PHE A 52 -0.22 5.80 -9.40
C PHE A 52 -1.57 6.45 -9.74
N ARG A 53 -2.24 6.02 -10.82
CA ARG A 53 -3.55 6.57 -11.20
C ARG A 53 -4.73 6.02 -10.36
N LYS A 54 -4.46 5.05 -9.48
CA LYS A 54 -5.47 4.40 -8.63
C LYS A 54 -5.46 4.91 -7.19
N VAL A 55 -4.40 5.59 -6.76
CA VAL A 55 -4.31 6.14 -5.41
C VAL A 55 -5.13 7.41 -5.24
N LEU A 56 -5.50 7.69 -4.00
CA LEU A 56 -6.13 8.96 -3.63
C LEU A 56 -5.18 10.15 -3.86
N THR A 57 -5.79 11.27 -4.28
CA THR A 57 -5.11 12.56 -4.34
C THR A 57 -4.62 12.98 -2.94
N PRO A 58 -3.55 13.78 -2.84
CA PRO A 58 -3.04 14.24 -1.55
C PRO A 58 -4.13 14.82 -0.63
N SER A 59 -5.03 15.64 -1.19
CA SER A 59 -6.13 16.25 -0.43
C SER A 59 -7.14 15.23 0.11
N ALA A 60 -7.40 14.13 -0.61
CA ALA A 60 -8.35 13.10 -0.18
C ALA A 60 -7.77 12.16 0.89
N ARG A 61 -6.44 12.07 1.01
CA ARG A 61 -5.77 11.22 2.01
C ARG A 61 -6.03 11.67 3.45
N GLY A 62 -6.28 12.96 3.67
CA GLY A 62 -6.53 13.52 5.01
C GLY A 62 -7.77 12.94 5.71
N ALA A 63 -8.65 12.25 4.97
CA ALA A 63 -9.78 11.53 5.53
C ALA A 63 -9.42 10.14 6.09
N TYR A 64 -8.14 9.75 6.11
CA TYR A 64 -7.69 8.43 6.56
C TYR A 64 -6.62 8.54 7.66
N ILE A 65 -6.78 7.73 8.70
CA ILE A 65 -5.85 7.54 9.80
C ILE A 65 -4.87 6.41 9.45
N HIS A 66 -3.58 6.65 9.62
CA HIS A 66 -2.55 5.64 9.41
C HIS A 66 -2.48 4.67 10.59
N GLY A 67 -2.86 3.40 10.35
CA GLY A 67 -2.77 2.32 11.30
C GLY A 67 -1.58 1.38 11.03
N PRO A 68 -1.31 0.43 11.96
CA PRO A 68 -0.15 -0.47 11.87
C PRO A 68 -0.23 -1.52 10.75
N ARG A 69 -1.43 -1.79 10.22
CA ARG A 69 -1.69 -2.73 9.10
C ARG A 69 -2.33 -2.08 7.87
N GLY A 70 -2.55 -0.77 7.88
CA GLY A 70 -3.24 -0.10 6.77
C GLY A 70 -3.83 1.23 7.18
N CYS A 71 -4.39 1.94 6.20
CA CYS A 71 -5.02 3.23 6.41
C CYS A 71 -6.52 3.02 6.65
N VAL A 72 -7.05 3.54 7.76
CA VAL A 72 -8.44 3.41 8.19
C VAL A 72 -9.16 4.74 7.97
N LYS A 73 -10.41 4.76 7.54
CA LYS A 73 -11.19 5.99 7.43
C LYS A 73 -11.75 6.39 8.78
#